data_AF-A0A1H2NZZ3-F1
#
_entry.id   AF-A0A1H2NZZ3-F1
#
_cell.length_a   1.000
_cell.length_b   1.000
_cell.length_c   1.000
_cell.angle_alpha   90.00
_cell.angle_beta   90.00
_cell.angle_gamma   90.00
#
_symmetry.space_group_name_H-M   'P 1'
#
loop_
_entity.id
_entity.type
_entity.pdbx_description
1 polymer ?
#
loop_
_entity_poly.entity_id
_entity_poly.type
_entity_poly.pdbx_seq_one_letter_code
_entity_poly.pdbx_strand_id
1 'polypeptide(L)'
;MQRIDVLKKLKLAHDEYFKLLLSTYPTKQPITEHSGFGDPRACELATEAQACLIALGSSAQNRMIRLGFDLLYPYNNIVDQYNWRSKIIADNISFTTFASIAIRIDSEIDIIEKLISMEQSENYDTIPESLFTQSKSRYTRTPSPDLDLDINRPPPSSDGSPDLIKEDADAEAINQIRKLEQKSNILSNLATVATSIKTLFL
;
A
#
# COMPACT_ATOMS: atom_id res chain seq x y z
N MET A 1 -7.56 13.11 21.47
CA MET A 1 -6.90 11.82 21.17
C MET A 1 -5.42 12.12 21.02
N GLN A 2 -4.53 11.37 21.69
CA GLN A 2 -3.09 11.64 21.55
C GLN A 2 -2.64 11.24 20.13
N ARG A 3 -1.69 11.96 19.54
CA ARG A 3 -1.19 11.71 18.17
C ARG A 3 -0.74 10.24 17.98
N ILE A 4 -0.20 9.64 19.03
CA ILE A 4 0.20 8.23 19.06
C ILE A 4 -1.00 7.27 18.94
N ASP A 5 -2.14 7.59 19.53
CA ASP A 5 -3.35 6.74 19.42
C ASP A 5 -3.91 6.79 18.00
N VAL A 6 -3.87 7.96 17.36
CA VAL A 6 -4.24 8.14 15.94
C VAL A 6 -3.32 7.29 15.07
N LEU A 7 -2.02 7.34 15.31
CA LEU A 7 -1.03 6.60 14.53
C LEU A 7 -1.21 5.08 14.67
N LYS A 8 -1.47 4.60 15.88
CA LYS A 8 -1.76 3.17 16.14
C LYS A 8 -3.02 2.70 15.41
N LYS A 9 -4.08 3.52 15.41
CA LYS A 9 -5.31 3.23 14.64
C LYS A 9 -5.05 3.23 13.14
N LEU A 10 -4.27 4.19 12.63
CA LEU A 10 -3.86 4.20 11.23
C LEU A 10 -3.12 2.91 10.86
N LYS A 11 -2.17 2.49 11.69
CA LYS A 11 -1.39 1.26 11.46
C LYS A 11 -2.27 0.02 11.43
N LEU A 12 -3.15 -0.14 12.42
CA LEU A 12 -4.07 -1.27 12.47
C LEU A 12 -4.98 -1.33 11.23
N ALA A 13 -5.57 -0.19 10.84
CA ALA A 13 -6.39 -0.11 9.64
C ALA A 13 -5.57 -0.40 8.37
N HIS A 14 -4.32 0.07 8.31
CA HIS A 14 -3.39 -0.19 7.21
C HIS A 14 -3.09 -1.67 7.05
N ASP A 15 -2.67 -2.33 8.13
CA ASP A 15 -2.28 -3.73 8.15
C ASP A 15 -3.46 -4.64 7.79
N GLU A 16 -4.64 -4.39 8.39
CA GLU A 16 -5.86 -5.14 8.08
C GLU A 16 -6.30 -4.95 6.62
N TYR A 17 -6.25 -3.71 6.11
CA TYR A 17 -6.59 -3.41 4.73
C TYR A 17 -5.64 -4.11 3.75
N PHE A 18 -4.34 -4.03 4.00
CA PHE A 18 -3.35 -4.61 3.10
C PHE A 18 -3.42 -6.13 3.09
N LYS A 19 -3.68 -6.75 4.25
CA LYS A 19 -3.94 -8.19 4.35
C LYS A 19 -5.18 -8.60 3.54
N LEU A 20 -6.25 -7.79 3.59
CA LEU A 20 -7.45 -8.03 2.80
C LEU A 20 -7.20 -7.85 1.30
N LEU A 21 -6.42 -6.83 0.92
CA LEU A 21 -6.01 -6.60 -0.45
C LEU A 21 -5.19 -7.78 -1.00
N LEU A 22 -4.28 -8.35 -0.21
CA LEU A 22 -3.50 -9.54 -0.58
C LEU A 22 -4.37 -10.77 -0.88
N SER A 23 -5.49 -10.94 -0.18
CA SER A 23 -6.39 -12.08 -0.38
C SER A 23 -7.44 -11.83 -1.45
N THR A 24 -7.76 -10.58 -1.74
CA THR A 24 -8.86 -10.19 -2.65
C THR A 24 -8.38 -9.43 -3.89
N TYR A 25 -7.06 -9.44 -4.14
CA TYR A 25 -6.47 -8.68 -5.24
C TYR A 25 -7.16 -9.02 -6.57
N PRO A 26 -7.59 -8.01 -7.36
CA PRO A 26 -8.27 -8.25 -8.62
C PRO A 26 -7.33 -8.94 -9.61
N THR A 27 -7.55 -10.23 -9.84
CA THR A 27 -6.91 -10.98 -10.93
C THR A 27 -7.85 -11.05 -12.14
N LYS A 28 -7.33 -11.46 -13.31
CA LYS A 28 -8.15 -11.66 -14.53
C LYS A 28 -9.11 -12.84 -14.43
N GLN A 29 -9.08 -13.60 -13.33
CA GLN A 29 -10.01 -14.70 -13.11
C GLN A 29 -11.46 -14.18 -13.03
N PRO A 30 -12.42 -14.91 -13.62
CA PRO A 30 -13.81 -14.47 -13.61
C PRO A 30 -14.29 -14.29 -12.17
N ILE A 31 -14.86 -13.11 -11.92
CA ILE A 31 -15.53 -12.72 -10.68
C ILE A 31 -16.60 -13.79 -10.40
N THR A 32 -16.30 -14.76 -9.53
CA THR A 32 -17.29 -15.73 -9.06
C THR A 32 -18.35 -15.00 -8.26
N GLU A 33 -19.58 -15.49 -8.22
CA GLU A 33 -20.77 -14.82 -7.63
C GLU A 33 -20.58 -14.34 -6.18
N HIS A 34 -19.56 -14.81 -5.47
CA HIS A 34 -19.21 -14.40 -4.10
C HIS A 34 -18.23 -13.22 -4.02
N SER A 35 -17.68 -12.79 -5.14
CA SER A 35 -16.81 -11.62 -5.27
C SER A 35 -17.59 -10.38 -5.72
N GLY A 36 -18.78 -10.21 -5.11
CA GLY A 36 -19.71 -9.10 -5.34
C GLY A 36 -19.01 -7.73 -5.35
N PHE A 37 -19.73 -6.74 -5.89
CA PHE A 37 -19.34 -5.35 -6.16
C PHE A 37 -18.11 -4.79 -5.41
N GLY A 38 -17.95 -5.09 -4.12
CA GLY A 38 -16.70 -4.90 -3.40
C GLY A 38 -16.73 -5.64 -2.06
N ASP A 39 -15.70 -5.43 -1.25
CA ASP A 39 -15.67 -5.86 0.14
C ASP A 39 -16.02 -4.66 1.05
N PRO A 40 -17.17 -4.67 1.74
CA PRO A 40 -17.55 -3.60 2.66
C PRO A 40 -16.48 -3.31 3.71
N ARG A 41 -15.78 -4.33 4.22
CA ARG A 41 -14.74 -4.18 5.23
C ARG A 41 -13.54 -3.41 4.66
N ALA A 42 -13.19 -3.62 3.40
CA ALA A 42 -12.14 -2.83 2.74
C ALA A 42 -12.50 -1.35 2.67
N CYS A 43 -13.78 -1.01 2.44
CA CYS A 43 -14.26 0.38 2.40
C CYS A 43 -14.23 1.04 3.78
N GLU A 44 -14.64 0.31 4.83
CA GLU A 44 -14.53 0.77 6.22
C GLU A 44 -13.08 1.07 6.60
N LEU A 45 -12.18 0.12 6.32
CA LEU A 45 -10.75 0.26 6.62
C LEU A 45 -10.10 1.41 5.84
N ALA A 46 -10.47 1.60 4.58
CA ALA A 46 -9.99 2.73 3.78
C ALA A 46 -10.47 4.07 4.37
N THR A 47 -11.74 4.14 4.79
CA THR A 47 -12.31 5.32 5.44
C THR A 47 -11.61 5.61 6.77
N GLU A 48 -11.35 4.58 7.58
CA GLU A 48 -10.65 4.71 8.85
C GLU A 48 -9.21 5.19 8.66
N ALA A 49 -8.48 4.63 7.69
CA ALA A 49 -7.14 5.07 7.36
C ALA A 49 -7.12 6.54 6.90
N GLN A 50 -8.05 6.93 6.02
CA GLN A 50 -8.20 8.32 5.56
C GLN A 50 -8.51 9.28 6.72
N ALA A 51 -9.43 8.91 7.61
CA ALA A 51 -9.79 9.70 8.78
C ALA A 51 -8.61 9.86 9.76
N CYS A 52 -7.85 8.78 10.00
CA CYS A 52 -6.66 8.85 10.85
C CYS A 52 -5.58 9.73 10.22
N LEU A 53 -5.36 9.64 8.91
CA LEU A 53 -4.41 10.50 8.21
C LEU A 53 -4.77 11.99 8.32
N ILE A 54 -6.07 12.33 8.19
CA ILE A 54 -6.56 13.69 8.40
C ILE A 54 -6.22 14.17 9.83
N ALA A 55 -6.49 13.33 10.83
CA ALA A 55 -6.25 13.64 12.23
C ALA A 55 -4.75 13.76 12.61
N LEU A 56 -3.83 13.18 11.83
CA LEU A 56 -2.38 13.31 12.04
C LEU A 56 -1.81 14.67 11.61
N GLY A 57 -2.59 15.49 10.89
CA GLY A 57 -2.19 16.82 10.45
C GLY A 57 -1.65 16.88 9.03
N SER A 58 -1.46 18.10 8.53
CA SER A 58 -1.13 18.39 7.12
C SER A 58 0.21 17.81 6.68
N SER A 59 1.24 17.83 7.54
CA SER A 59 2.56 17.29 7.19
C SER A 59 2.49 15.78 6.92
N ALA A 60 1.75 15.04 7.75
CA ALA A 60 1.53 13.61 7.54
C ALA A 60 0.71 13.36 6.25
N GLN A 61 -0.35 14.14 6.03
CA GLN A 61 -1.15 14.07 4.80
C GLN A 61 -0.29 14.25 3.55
N ASN A 62 0.48 15.34 3.47
CA ASN A 62 1.33 15.64 2.31
C ASN A 62 2.33 14.52 2.02
N ARG A 63 2.96 14.00 3.07
CA ARG A 63 3.98 12.94 2.95
C ARG A 63 3.36 11.60 2.54
N MET A 64 2.28 11.17 3.17
CA MET A 64 1.59 9.93 2.81
C MET A 64 1.03 9.98 1.38
N ILE A 65 0.45 11.12 0.98
CA ILE A 65 -0.02 11.33 -0.41
C ILE A 65 1.14 11.31 -1.41
N ARG A 66 2.30 11.88 -1.07
CA ARG A 66 3.52 11.75 -1.89
C ARG A 66 3.96 10.30 -2.03
N LEU A 67 3.82 9.47 -1.00
CA LEU A 67 4.19 8.06 -1.01
C LEU A 67 3.22 7.15 -1.77
N GLY A 68 1.99 7.61 -2.03
CA GLY A 68 0.98 6.86 -2.78
C GLY A 68 -0.25 6.46 -1.98
N PHE A 69 -0.49 7.07 -0.81
CA PHE A 69 -1.66 6.76 0.02
C PHE A 69 -2.99 6.85 -0.75
N ASP A 70 -3.15 7.85 -1.60
CA ASP A 70 -4.33 8.02 -2.46
C ASP A 70 -4.48 6.93 -3.54
N LEU A 71 -3.37 6.30 -3.95
CA LEU A 71 -3.41 5.19 -4.89
C LEU A 71 -3.78 3.87 -4.18
N LEU A 72 -3.36 3.71 -2.92
CA LEU A 72 -3.66 2.52 -2.11
C LEU A 72 -5.07 2.55 -1.52
N TYR A 73 -5.57 3.74 -1.17
CA TYR A 73 -6.91 3.99 -0.61
C TYR A 73 -7.76 4.91 -1.50
N PRO A 74 -8.09 4.50 -2.74
CA PRO A 74 -8.74 5.39 -3.71
C PRO A 74 -10.26 5.46 -3.56
N TYR A 75 -10.86 4.68 -2.65
CA TYR A 75 -12.30 4.57 -2.47
C TYR A 75 -12.68 4.55 -0.99
N ASN A 76 -13.93 4.90 -0.70
CA ASN A 76 -14.55 4.78 0.61
C ASN A 76 -15.95 4.13 0.54
N ASN A 77 -16.35 3.67 -0.65
CA ASN A 77 -17.64 3.04 -0.88
C ASN A 77 -17.51 1.92 -1.93
N ILE A 78 -18.51 1.04 -1.94
CA ILE A 78 -18.50 -0.20 -2.72
C ILE A 78 -18.52 0.05 -4.24
N VAL A 79 -19.15 1.14 -4.70
CA VAL A 79 -19.26 1.46 -6.13
C VAL A 79 -17.92 1.92 -6.67
N ASP A 80 -17.23 2.79 -5.93
CA ASP A 80 -15.89 3.24 -6.30
C ASP A 80 -14.87 2.11 -6.18
N GLN A 81 -15.04 1.21 -5.21
CA GLN A 81 -14.24 0.00 -5.14
C GLN A 81 -14.42 -0.87 -6.39
N TYR A 82 -15.66 -1.09 -6.84
CA TYR A 82 -15.94 -1.81 -8.08
C TYR A 82 -15.19 -1.18 -9.28
N ASN A 83 -15.33 0.14 -9.45
CA ASN A 83 -14.67 0.88 -10.53
C ASN A 83 -13.15 0.76 -10.47
N TRP A 84 -12.58 0.85 -9.26
CA TRP A 84 -11.15 0.67 -9.04
C TRP A 84 -10.68 -0.74 -9.41
N ARG A 85 -11.44 -1.78 -9.04
CA ARG A 85 -11.12 -3.17 -9.41
C ARG A 85 -11.14 -3.34 -10.93
N SER A 86 -12.18 -2.84 -11.60
CA SER A 86 -12.29 -2.86 -13.06
C SER A 86 -11.09 -2.15 -13.72
N LYS A 87 -10.66 -1.01 -13.15
CA LYS A 87 -9.49 -0.28 -13.64
C LYS A 87 -8.19 -1.07 -13.49
N ILE A 88 -7.94 -1.72 -12.34
CA ILE A 88 -6.74 -2.56 -12.15
C ILE A 88 -6.64 -3.64 -13.22
N ILE A 89 -7.76 -4.31 -13.49
CA ILE A 89 -7.83 -5.38 -14.48
C ILE A 89 -7.61 -4.82 -15.90
N ALA A 90 -8.29 -3.73 -16.25
CA ALA A 90 -8.20 -3.10 -17.56
C ALA A 90 -6.79 -2.55 -17.86
N ASP A 91 -6.18 -1.88 -16.89
CA ASP A 91 -4.86 -1.26 -17.02
C ASP A 91 -3.72 -2.26 -16.75
N ASN A 92 -4.05 -3.52 -16.40
CA ASN A 92 -3.11 -4.58 -16.03
C ASN A 92 -2.09 -4.10 -14.99
N ILE A 93 -2.56 -3.40 -13.95
CA ILE A 93 -1.72 -2.90 -12.87
C ILE A 93 -1.22 -4.11 -12.06
N SER A 94 0.08 -4.16 -11.79
CA SER A 94 0.71 -5.24 -11.02
C SER A 94 0.52 -5.06 -9.52
N PHE A 95 0.30 -6.16 -8.78
CA PHE A 95 0.12 -6.13 -7.32
C PHE A 95 1.34 -5.51 -6.62
N THR A 96 2.53 -5.73 -7.16
CA THR A 96 3.79 -5.19 -6.63
C THR A 96 3.79 -3.66 -6.52
N THR A 97 2.96 -2.95 -7.31
CA THR A 97 2.73 -1.51 -7.19
C THR A 97 2.15 -1.18 -5.81
N PHE A 98 1.05 -1.84 -5.44
CA PHE A 98 0.37 -1.63 -4.17
C PHE A 98 1.20 -2.12 -3.00
N ALA A 99 1.89 -3.27 -3.15
CA ALA A 99 2.82 -3.75 -2.13
C ALA A 99 3.96 -2.76 -1.86
N SER A 100 4.55 -2.18 -2.91
CA SER A 100 5.61 -1.18 -2.72
C SER A 100 5.10 0.10 -2.06
N ILE A 101 3.88 0.53 -2.36
CA ILE A 101 3.24 1.68 -1.69
C ILE A 101 2.96 1.35 -0.22
N ALA A 102 2.42 0.17 0.08
CA ALA A 102 2.14 -0.25 1.44
C ALA A 102 3.40 -0.25 2.32
N ILE A 103 4.48 -0.87 1.84
CA ILE A 103 5.77 -0.89 2.55
C ILE A 103 6.31 0.52 2.83
N ARG A 104 6.10 1.47 1.90
CA ARG A 104 6.51 2.87 2.09
C ARG A 104 5.69 3.57 3.16
N ILE A 105 4.37 3.35 3.17
CA ILE A 105 3.46 3.88 4.20
C ILE A 105 3.85 3.32 5.56
N ASP A 106 4.11 2.02 5.66
CA ASP A 106 4.60 1.37 6.88
C ASP A 106 5.90 1.99 7.38
N SER A 107 6.88 2.17 6.49
CA SER A 107 8.16 2.80 6.84
C SER A 107 7.98 4.24 7.36
N GLU A 108 7.00 4.97 6.81
CA GLU A 108 6.68 6.33 7.23
C GLU A 108 5.95 6.35 8.58
N ILE A 109 5.02 5.42 8.82
CA ILE A 109 4.39 5.21 10.13
C ILE A 109 5.46 4.94 11.19
N ASP A 110 6.43 4.07 10.91
CA ASP A 110 7.54 3.75 11.81
C ASP A 110 8.41 4.98 12.12
N ILE A 111 8.64 5.86 11.15
CA ILE A 111 9.36 7.13 11.37
C ILE A 111 8.57 8.03 12.32
N ILE A 112 7.27 8.21 12.09
CA ILE A 112 6.41 9.03 12.95
C ILE A 112 6.40 8.45 14.36
N GLU A 113 6.24 7.14 14.50
CA GLU A 113 6.21 6.46 15.80
C GLU A 113 7.51 6.70 16.57
N LYS A 114 8.67 6.49 15.93
CA LYS A 114 9.99 6.73 16.55
C LYS A 114 10.17 8.17 16.99
N LEU A 115 9.76 9.15 16.17
CA LEU A 115 9.86 10.56 16.53
C LEU A 115 8.94 10.93 17.70
N ILE A 116 7.73 10.36 17.76
CA ILE A 116 6.84 10.54 18.91
C ILE A 116 7.46 9.90 20.17
N SER A 117 8.01 8.70 20.08
CA SER A 117 8.67 8.01 21.20
C SER A 117 9.91 8.73 21.73
N MET A 118 10.58 9.52 20.88
CA MET A 118 11.71 10.37 21.27
C MET A 118 11.29 11.76 21.77
N GLU A 119 9.98 12.00 21.92
CA GLU A 119 9.41 13.33 22.24
C GLU A 119 9.80 14.41 21.22
N GLN A 120 10.16 14.01 19.99
CA GLN A 120 10.54 14.88 18.87
C GLN A 120 9.43 14.99 17.82
N SER A 121 8.16 14.89 18.25
CA SER A 121 7.02 14.89 17.32
C SER A 121 6.91 16.17 16.50
N GLU A 122 7.33 17.30 17.05
CA GLU A 122 7.35 18.60 16.37
C GLU A 122 8.37 18.63 15.22
N ASN A 123 9.46 17.87 15.34
CA ASN A 123 10.45 17.77 14.28
C ASN A 123 9.91 17.05 13.04
N TYR A 124 8.92 16.16 13.21
CA TYR A 124 8.28 15.51 12.07
C TYR A 124 7.64 16.54 11.11
N ASP A 125 7.03 17.58 11.69
CA ASP A 125 6.30 18.60 10.95
C ASP A 125 7.23 19.58 10.23
N THR A 126 8.52 19.61 10.61
CA THR A 126 9.55 20.51 10.04
C THR A 126 10.53 19.81 9.09
N ILE A 127 10.43 18.49 8.90
CA ILE A 127 11.37 17.76 8.03
C ILE A 127 11.22 18.25 6.57
N PRO A 128 12.30 18.72 5.92
CA PRO A 128 12.26 19.14 4.54
C PRO A 128 11.77 18.04 3.59
N GLU A 129 10.85 18.37 2.69
CA GLU A 129 10.35 17.41 1.69
C GLU A 129 11.45 16.80 0.81
N SER A 130 12.56 17.53 0.63
CA SER A 130 13.72 17.10 -0.16
C SER A 130 14.44 15.88 0.40
N LEU A 131 14.28 15.59 1.70
CA LEU A 131 14.84 14.38 2.32
C LEU A 131 14.06 13.11 1.92
N PHE A 132 12.88 13.26 1.31
CA PHE A 132 12.07 12.14 0.83
C PHE A 132 12.27 11.95 -0.68
N THR A 133 13.16 11.05 -1.03
CA THR A 133 13.47 10.69 -2.43
C THR A 133 12.38 9.86 -3.11
N GLN A 134 11.48 9.26 -2.32
CA GLN A 134 10.43 8.39 -2.82
C GLN A 134 9.18 9.21 -3.18
N SER A 135 8.62 8.95 -4.36
CA SER A 135 7.37 9.52 -4.83
C SER A 135 6.52 8.47 -5.55
N LYS A 136 5.20 8.61 -5.48
CA LYS A 136 4.21 7.86 -6.27
C LYS A 136 4.29 8.15 -7.77
N SER A 137 4.99 9.20 -8.20
CA SER A 137 5.12 9.58 -9.61
C SER A 137 5.65 8.46 -10.51
N ARG A 138 6.38 7.49 -9.94
CA ARG A 138 6.86 6.30 -10.66
C ARG A 138 5.73 5.33 -11.07
N TYR A 139 4.57 5.40 -10.43
CA TYR A 139 3.40 4.56 -10.69
C TYR A 139 2.33 5.25 -11.53
N THR A 140 2.41 6.59 -11.66
CA THR A 140 1.44 7.39 -12.40
C THR A 140 1.92 7.76 -13.80
N ARG A 141 3.09 7.28 -14.25
CA ARG A 141 3.55 7.51 -15.62
C ARG A 141 2.70 6.71 -16.59
N THR A 142 1.90 7.42 -17.38
CA THR A 142 1.38 6.95 -18.66
C THR A 142 2.55 6.43 -19.49
N PRO A 143 2.42 5.29 -20.21
CA PRO A 143 3.38 4.98 -21.26
C PRO A 143 3.38 6.15 -22.24
N SER A 144 4.48 6.89 -22.30
CA SER A 144 4.70 7.87 -23.38
C SER A 144 4.76 7.07 -24.68
N PRO A 145 3.98 7.41 -25.72
CA PRO A 145 4.16 6.83 -27.05
C PRO A 145 5.50 7.27 -27.67
N ASP A 146 6.12 8.30 -27.12
CA ASP A 146 7.31 8.93 -27.68
C ASP A 146 8.47 8.77 -26.70
N LEU A 147 9.26 7.71 -26.89
CA LEU A 147 10.72 7.72 -26.71
C LEU A 147 11.29 6.44 -27.36
N ASP A 148 11.96 6.69 -28.48
CA ASP A 148 12.85 5.82 -29.26
C ASP A 148 12.22 4.84 -30.26
N LEU A 149 11.67 5.43 -31.34
CA LEU A 149 11.77 4.87 -32.69
C LEU A 149 13.27 4.70 -33.07
N ASP A 150 13.88 3.61 -32.63
CA ASP A 150 15.13 3.13 -33.24
C ASP A 150 14.76 2.27 -34.46
N ILE A 151 14.70 2.93 -35.63
CA ILE A 151 14.23 2.38 -36.92
C ILE A 151 15.19 1.31 -37.50
N ASN A 152 16.25 0.91 -36.77
CA ASN A 152 17.24 -0.07 -37.26
C ASN A 152 17.34 -1.38 -36.46
N ARG A 153 16.39 -1.71 -35.57
CA ARG A 153 16.39 -3.01 -34.91
C ARG A 153 15.72 -4.08 -35.80
N PRO A 154 16.41 -5.16 -36.22
CA PRO A 154 15.75 -6.23 -36.95
C PRO A 154 14.63 -6.84 -36.08
N PRO A 155 13.49 -7.21 -36.67
CA PRO A 155 12.35 -7.71 -35.91
C PRO A 155 12.77 -8.96 -35.13
N PRO A 156 12.45 -9.08 -33.83
CA PRO A 156 12.59 -10.34 -33.15
C PRO A 156 11.68 -11.35 -33.85
N SER A 157 12.28 -12.46 -34.27
CA SER A 157 11.62 -13.63 -34.82
C SER A 157 10.39 -13.98 -33.99
N SER A 158 9.24 -14.05 -34.67
CA SER A 158 7.97 -14.50 -34.15
C SER A 158 8.04 -15.96 -33.73
N ASP A 159 8.22 -16.23 -32.44
CA ASP A 159 7.64 -17.42 -31.82
C ASP A 159 7.60 -17.24 -30.31
N GLY A 160 6.42 -16.96 -29.78
CA GLY A 160 6.21 -16.73 -28.35
C GLY A 160 5.01 -15.81 -28.10
N SER A 161 3.83 -16.40 -28.01
CA SER A 161 2.59 -15.73 -27.61
C SER A 161 2.81 -14.84 -26.36
N PRO A 162 2.41 -13.56 -26.35
CA PRO A 162 2.80 -12.63 -25.28
C PRO A 162 1.98 -12.74 -23.97
N ASP A 163 1.01 -13.66 -23.85
CA ASP A 163 -0.11 -13.46 -22.92
C ASP A 163 -0.21 -14.39 -21.70
N LEU A 164 0.78 -15.24 -21.41
CA LEU A 164 0.61 -16.27 -20.37
C LEU A 164 1.61 -16.25 -19.19
N ILE A 165 2.55 -15.29 -19.12
CA ILE A 165 3.65 -15.35 -18.12
C ILE A 165 3.37 -14.52 -16.84
N LYS A 166 2.32 -13.68 -16.79
CA LYS A 166 2.13 -12.70 -15.70
C LYS A 166 1.20 -13.12 -14.55
N GLU A 167 0.23 -13.99 -14.77
CA GLU A 167 -0.63 -14.48 -13.68
C GLU A 167 0.19 -15.21 -12.59
N ASP A 168 1.22 -15.95 -13.01
CA ASP A 168 2.14 -16.62 -12.10
C ASP A 168 3.04 -15.62 -11.34
N ALA A 169 3.40 -14.48 -11.95
CA ALA A 169 4.30 -13.51 -11.33
C ALA A 169 3.66 -12.76 -10.16
N ASP A 170 2.38 -12.35 -10.28
CA ASP A 170 1.66 -11.70 -9.18
C ASP A 170 1.27 -12.71 -8.09
N ALA A 171 0.86 -13.92 -8.46
CA ALA A 171 0.63 -15.00 -7.51
C ALA A 171 1.91 -15.37 -6.75
N GLU A 172 3.05 -15.43 -7.44
CA GLU A 172 4.36 -15.63 -6.83
C GLU A 172 4.75 -14.46 -5.93
N ALA A 173 4.58 -13.21 -6.36
CA ALA A 173 4.87 -12.04 -5.55
C ALA A 173 4.04 -12.01 -4.25
N ILE A 174 2.74 -12.29 -4.33
CA ILE A 174 1.86 -12.43 -3.16
C ILE A 174 2.35 -13.56 -2.25
N ASN A 175 2.75 -14.70 -2.81
CA ASN A 175 3.25 -15.83 -2.03
C ASN A 175 4.61 -15.50 -1.35
N GLN A 176 5.52 -14.81 -2.04
CA GLN A 176 6.79 -14.37 -1.47
C GLN A 176 6.59 -13.32 -0.38
N ILE A 177 5.64 -12.38 -0.55
CA ILE A 177 5.27 -11.41 0.48
C ILE A 177 4.68 -12.13 1.69
N ARG A 178 3.78 -13.10 1.50
CA ARG A 178 3.24 -13.91 2.59
C ARG A 178 4.33 -14.70 3.32
N LYS A 179 5.33 -15.22 2.60
CA LYS A 179 6.50 -15.87 3.21
C LYS A 179 7.37 -14.87 3.98
N LEU A 180 7.50 -13.64 3.49
CA LEU A 180 8.19 -12.56 4.21
C LEU A 180 7.42 -12.17 5.47
N GLU A 181 6.09 -12.09 5.44
CA GLU A 181 5.25 -11.87 6.64
C GLU A 181 5.42 -13.00 7.67
N GLN A 182 5.53 -14.25 7.21
CA GLN A 182 5.73 -15.41 8.10
C GLN A 182 7.14 -15.51 8.68
N LYS A 183 8.16 -15.13 7.90
CA LYS A 183 9.58 -15.21 8.32
C LYS A 183 10.07 -13.96 9.04
N SER A 184 9.50 -12.81 8.71
CA SER A 184 9.90 -11.53 9.24
C SER A 184 8.89 -11.10 10.26
N ASN A 185 9.36 -10.88 11.49
CA ASN A 185 8.57 -10.28 12.57
C ASN A 185 8.13 -8.82 12.30
N ILE A 186 8.09 -8.37 11.04
CA ILE A 186 7.72 -7.02 10.62
C ILE A 186 6.26 -6.71 11.01
N LEU A 187 5.37 -7.70 10.99
CA LEU A 187 4.00 -7.58 11.51
C LEU A 187 3.79 -8.19 12.92
N SER A 188 4.72 -8.99 13.44
CA SER A 188 4.52 -9.73 14.70
C SER A 188 5.11 -9.05 15.95
N ASN A 189 5.85 -7.94 15.81
CA ASN A 189 6.24 -7.12 16.96
C ASN A 189 5.07 -6.36 17.62
N LEU A 190 3.83 -6.57 17.15
CA LEU A 190 2.61 -5.94 17.65
C LEU A 190 2.04 -6.53 18.96
N ALA A 191 2.60 -7.61 19.53
CA ALA A 191 2.06 -8.22 20.76
C ALA A 191 3.03 -8.36 21.95
N THR A 192 4.33 -8.07 21.80
CA THR A 192 5.29 -8.32 22.90
C THR A 192 5.65 -7.08 23.72
N VAL A 193 5.46 -5.87 23.21
CA VAL A 193 5.77 -4.64 23.96
C VAL A 193 4.65 -4.23 24.94
N ALA A 194 3.42 -4.72 24.76
CA ALA A 194 2.33 -4.48 25.72
C ALA A 194 2.40 -5.37 26.97
N THR A 195 3.13 -6.49 26.93
CA THR A 195 3.23 -7.43 28.06
C THR A 195 4.46 -7.19 28.92
N SER A 196 5.52 -6.58 28.39
CA SER A 196 6.75 -6.26 29.15
C SER A 196 6.63 -5.05 30.08
N ILE A 197 5.58 -4.23 29.96
CA ILE A 197 5.34 -3.09 30.88
C ILE A 197 4.48 -3.50 32.09
N LYS A 198 3.78 -4.64 32.04
CA LYS A 198 2.99 -5.15 33.18
C LYS A 198 3.77 -6.03 34.15
N THR A 199 4.98 -6.44 33.80
CA THR A 199 5.90 -7.23 34.66
C THR A 199 7.01 -6.39 35.30
N LEU A 200 7.03 -5.07 35.08
CA LEU A 200 7.95 -4.13 35.72
C LEU A 200 7.28 -3.22 36.78
N PHE A 201 5.98 -3.43 37.03
CA PHE A 201 5.21 -2.74 38.09
C PHE A 201 4.38 -3.72 38.94
N LEU A 202 4.90 -4.94 39.15
CA LEU A 202 4.50 -5.84 40.22
C LEU A 202 5.74 -6.28 41.00
#